data_AF-A0A7Z9WYI8-F1
#
_entry.id   AF-A0A7Z9WYI8-F1
#
_cell.length_a   1.000
_cell.length_b   1.000
_cell.length_c   1.000
_cell.angle_alpha   90.00
_cell.angle_beta   90.00
_cell.angle_gamma   90.00
#
_symmetry.space_group_name_H-M   'P 1'
#
loop_
_entity.id
_entity.type
_entity.pdbx_description
1 polymer ?
#
loop_
_entity_poly.entity_id
_entity_poly.type
_entity_poly.pdbx_seq_one_letter_code
_entity_poly.pdbx_strand_id
1 'polypeptide(L)' 'FNRIGISIHRKLKGAVKRNRIKRIIRESFRLERSTYPDCADIIFAVRPGFSLNSPAEITSSVAKLEP' A
#
# COMPACT_ATOMS: atom_id res chain seq x y z
N PHE A 1 -9.60 12.84 -7.74
CA PHE A 1 -8.78 12.95 -6.50
C PHE A 1 -8.71 11.57 -5.89
N ASN A 2 -7.55 10.92 -5.89
CA ASN A 2 -7.44 9.54 -5.36
C ASN A 2 -6.96 9.64 -3.91
N ARG A 3 -7.69 9.02 -2.96
CA ARG A 3 -7.31 9.00 -1.54
C ARG A 3 -6.77 7.62 -1.21
N ILE A 4 -5.67 7.59 -0.44
CA ILE A 4 -5.09 6.34 0.05
C ILE A 4 -5.19 6.29 1.58
N GLY A 5 -5.78 5.22 2.09
CA GLY A 5 -5.81 4.88 3.51
C GLY A 5 -4.85 3.72 3.78
N ILE A 6 -4.06 3.78 4.86
CA ILE A 6 -3.18 2.67 5.26
C ILE A 6 -3.47 2.29 6.70
N SER A 7 -4.07 1.11 6.88
CA SER A 7 -4.31 0.48 8.17
C SER A 7 -3.32 -0.67 8.39
N ILE A 8 -2.61 -0.63 9.51
CA ILE A 8 -1.66 -1.69 9.88
C ILE A 8 -2.20 -2.43 11.09
N HIS A 9 -2.33 -3.75 10.96
CA HIS A 9 -2.84 -4.60 12.03
C HIS A 9 -1.97 -4.52 13.30
N ARG A 10 -2.61 -4.45 14.48
CA ARG A 10 -1.96 -4.27 15.80
C ARG A 10 -0.89 -5.31 16.15
N LYS A 11 -0.97 -6.52 15.56
CA LYS A 11 0.02 -7.59 15.76
C LYS A 11 1.36 -7.30 15.07
N LEU A 12 1.41 -6.40 14.08
CA LEU A 12 2.70 -5.90 13.56
C LEU A 12 3.29 -4.89 14.54
N LYS A 13 4.22 -5.37 15.37
CA LYS A 13 4.97 -4.55 16.33
C LYS A 13 6.16 -3.86 15.65
N GLY A 14 6.72 -2.86 16.33
CA GLY A 14 7.88 -2.10 15.87
C GLY A 14 7.49 -0.89 15.01
N ALA A 15 7.70 0.32 15.53
CA ALA A 15 7.39 1.56 14.80
C ALA A 15 8.14 1.66 13.48
N VAL A 16 9.43 1.29 13.47
CA VAL A 16 10.27 1.31 12.26
C VAL A 16 9.71 0.39 11.18
N LYS A 17 9.35 -0.86 11.53
CA LYS A 17 8.77 -1.82 10.58
C LYS A 17 7.45 -1.30 10.00
N ARG A 18 6.56 -0.76 10.84
CA ARG A 18 5.30 -0.16 10.40
C ARG A 18 5.53 1.04 9.47
N ASN A 19 6.46 1.93 9.82
CA ASN A 19 6.76 3.12 9.04
C ASN A 19 7.39 2.76 7.69
N ARG A 20 8.24 1.73 7.64
CA ARG A 20 8.79 1.20 6.39
C ARG A 20 7.69 0.67 5.48
N ILE A 21 6.73 -0.09 6.01
CA ILE A 21 5.58 -0.59 5.23
C ILE A 21 4.75 0.59 4.68
N LYS A 22 4.40 1.56 5.53
CA LYS A 22 3.69 2.77 5.09
C LYS A 22 4.48 3.54 4.02
N ARG A 23 5.81 3.54 4.09
CA ARG A 23 6.67 4.21 3.13
C ARG A 23 6.62 3.51 1.78
N ILE A 24 6.79 2.18 1.75
CA ILE A 24 6.74 1.39 0.51
C ILE A 24 5.39 1.58 -0.21
N ILE A 25 4.27 1.51 0.52
CA ILE A 25 2.91 1.72 -0.04
C ILE A 25 2.73 3.15 -0.58
N ARG A 26 3.27 4.17 0.10
CA ARG A 26 3.20 5.54 -0.40
C ARG A 26 4.11 5.77 -1.61
N GLU A 27 5.26 5.12 -1.65
CA GLU A 27 6.18 5.18 -2.79
C GLU A 27 5.57 4.54 -4.03
N SER A 28 4.87 3.40 -3.91
CA SER A 28 4.19 2.77 -5.03
C SER A 28 3.10 3.66 -5.62
N PHE A 29 2.30 4.29 -4.76
CA PHE A 29 1.27 5.25 -5.21
C PHE A 29 1.88 6.50 -5.87
N ARG A 30 3.00 7.01 -5.36
CA ARG A 30 3.67 8.19 -5.92
C ARG A 30 4.31 7.91 -7.28
N LEU A 31 4.95 6.75 -7.43
CA LEU A 31 5.69 6.38 -8.65
C LEU A 31 4.76 5.94 -9.78
N GLU A 32 3.70 5.20 -9.45
CA GLU A 32 2.87 4.50 -10.43
C GLU A 32 1.42 4.99 -10.40
N ARG A 33 1.21 6.29 -10.20
CA ARG A 33 -0.13 6.86 -9.94
C ARG A 33 -1.15 6.55 -11.04
N SER A 34 -0.72 6.47 -12.29
CA SER A 34 -1.54 6.11 -13.46
C SER A 34 -2.06 4.68 -13.43
N THR A 35 -1.43 3.80 -12.66
CA THR A 35 -1.80 2.39 -12.51
C THR A 35 -2.89 2.20 -11.44
N TYR A 36 -3.16 3.23 -10.63
CA TYR A 36 -4.20 3.20 -9.61
C TYR A 36 -5.52 3.67 -10.21
N PRO A 37 -6.66 3.09 -9.80
CA PRO A 37 -7.98 3.55 -10.23
C PRO A 37 -8.18 5.05 -9.93
N ASP A 38 -8.69 5.78 -10.92
CA ASP A 38 -9.03 7.18 -10.75
C ASP A 38 -10.34 7.35 -9.99
N CYS A 39 -10.41 8.42 -9.19
CA CYS A 39 -11.57 8.78 -8.38
C CYS A 39 -12.01 7.70 -7.38
N ALA A 40 -11.06 6.87 -6.90
CA ALA A 40 -11.31 5.84 -5.90
C ALA A 40 -10.69 6.18 -4.53
N ASP A 41 -11.33 5.64 -3.49
CA ASP A 41 -10.80 5.57 -2.12
C ASP A 41 -10.18 4.18 -1.90
N ILE A 42 -8.85 4.13 -1.80
CA ILE A 42 -8.09 2.87 -1.75
C ILE A 42 -7.58 2.63 -0.33
N ILE A 43 -8.04 1.56 0.32
CA ILE A 43 -7.63 1.22 1.69
C ILE A 43 -6.72 -0.01 1.68
N PHE A 44 -5.48 0.19 2.12
CA PHE A 44 -4.51 -0.87 2.37
C PHE A 44 -4.68 -1.40 3.79
N ALA A 45 -5.17 -2.64 3.93
CA ALA A 45 -5.25 -3.36 5.20
C ALA A 45 -4.10 -4.37 5.34
N VAL A 46 -3.03 -3.98 6.04
CA VAL A 46 -1.83 -4.81 6.19
C VAL A 46 -2.04 -5.84 7.30
N ARG A 47 -2.04 -7.13 6.94
CA ARG A 47 -2.23 -8.27 7.85
C ARG A 47 -0.90 -8.83 8.39
N PRO A 48 -0.92 -9.56 9.53
CA PRO A 48 0.25 -10.31 10.01
C PRO A 48 0.81 -11.26 8.96
N GLY A 49 2.13 -11.43 8.92
CA GLY A 49 2.81 -12.22 7.88
C GLY A 49 3.13 -11.45 6.61
N PHE A 50 2.67 -10.20 6.49
CA PHE A 50 3.01 -9.35 5.35
C PHE A 50 4.50 -8.97 5.33
N SER A 51 5.16 -9.27 4.21
CA SER A 51 6.50 -8.80 3.89
C SER A 51 6.52 -8.40 2.42
N LEU A 52 6.92 -7.16 2.14
CA LEU A 52 7.29 -6.73 0.79
C LEU A 52 8.57 -5.91 0.90
N ASN A 53 9.44 -6.08 -0.09
CA ASN A 53 10.73 -5.41 -0.11
C ASN A 53 10.77 -4.23 -1.08
N SER A 54 9.85 -4.18 -2.05
CA SER A 54 9.81 -3.15 -3.10
C SER A 54 8.42 -2.50 -3.27
N PRO A 55 8.38 -1.23 -3.73
CA PRO A 55 7.13 -0.58 -4.14
C PRO A 55 6.45 -1.25 -5.35
N ALA A 56 7.22 -1.87 -6.25
CA ALA A 56 6.70 -2.51 -7.44
C ALA A 56 5.74 -3.66 -7.12
N GLU A 57 6.02 -4.43 -6.06
CA GLU A 57 5.13 -5.51 -5.61
C GLU A 57 3.74 -5.00 -5.18
N ILE A 58 3.66 -3.78 -4.63
CA ILE A 58 2.38 -3.14 -4.30
C ILE A 58 1.65 -2.79 -5.59
N THR A 59 2.31 -2.11 -6.53
CA THR A 59 1.69 -1.69 -7.79
C THR A 59 1.12 -2.89 -8.55
N SER A 60 1.87 -3.98 -8.68
CA SER A 60 1.40 -5.20 -9.35
C SER A 60 0.20 -5.85 -8.65
N SER A 61 0.06 -5.66 -7.33
CA SER A 61 -1.11 -6.14 -6.58
C SER A 61 -2.33 -5.24 -6.81
N VAL A 62 -2.12 -3.93 -6.91
CA VAL A 62 -3.18 -2.94 -7.17
C VAL A 62 -3.69 -3.04 -8.59
N ALA A 63 -2.81 -3.26 -9.57
CA ALA A 63 -3.18 -3.40 -10.98
C ALA A 63 -4.14 -4.58 -11.25
N LYS A 64 -4.24 -5.54 -10.31
CA LYS A 64 -5.18 -6.67 -10.37
C LYS A 64 -6.57 -6.35 -9.84
N LEU A 65 -6.75 -5.19 -9.22
CA LEU A 65 -8.06 -4.73 -8.78
C LEU A 65 -8.80 -4.23 -10.01
N GLU A 66 -9.82 -4.97 -10.44
CA GLU A 66 -10.76 -4.46 -11.42
C GLU A 66 -11.54 -3.27 -10.81
N PRO A 67 -11.88 -2.26 -11.63
CA PRO A 67 -12.59 -1.05 -11.19
C PRO A 67 -14.00 -1.34 -10.66
#